data_AF-A0AB39ZQ42-F1
#
_entry.id   AF-A0AB39ZQ42-F1
#
_cell.length_a   1.000
_cell.length_b   1.000
_cell.length_c   1.000
_cell.angle_alpha   90.00
_cell.angle_beta   90.00
_cell.angle_gamma   90.00
#
_symmetry.space_group_name_H-M   'P 1'
#
loop_
_entity.id
_entity.type
_entity.pdbx_description
1 polymer ?
#
loop_
_entity_poly.entity_id
_entity_poly.type
_entity_poly.pdbx_seq_one_letter_code
_entity_poly.pdbx_strand_id
1 'polypeptide(L)'
;MKIDLTVERGPCNTDLRSWCLGIAIYWLISTTFSVIFAPNVLNFVGFAIVVIANICLLIGTLREKHILVFVWLIFAAIEAISFPFAVFGVIFHYGGYREATGINNVFGALLVYIITFLLIAFSARIVYSFYLQLKNNDANKQAPRTLNVV
;
A
#
# COMPACT_ATOMS: atom_id res chain seq x y z
N MET A 1 -17.01 -21.75 -4.33
CA MET A 1 -15.60 -21.78 -3.88
C MET A 1 -15.34 -20.46 -3.16
N LYS A 2 -15.10 -20.47 -1.85
CA LYS A 2 -14.80 -19.26 -1.08
C LYS A 2 -13.34 -18.93 -1.39
N ILE A 3 -13.10 -17.94 -2.26
CA ILE A 3 -11.74 -17.49 -2.54
C ILE A 3 -11.25 -16.84 -1.25
N ASP A 4 -10.34 -17.51 -0.55
CA ASP A 4 -9.70 -16.93 0.61
C ASP A 4 -8.70 -15.88 0.11
N LEU A 5 -9.14 -14.63 0.14
CA LEU A 5 -8.33 -13.47 -0.30
C LEU A 5 -7.25 -13.13 0.73
N THR A 6 -7.25 -13.80 1.88
CA THR A 6 -6.33 -13.57 2.99
C THR A 6 -5.18 -14.58 2.95
N VAL A 7 -4.02 -14.17 3.46
CA VAL A 7 -2.84 -15.03 3.55
C VAL A 7 -2.37 -15.11 4.99
N GLU A 8 -2.18 -16.33 5.50
CA GLU A 8 -1.75 -16.56 6.89
C GLU A 8 -0.26 -16.24 7.11
N ARG A 9 0.55 -16.33 6.04
CA ARG A 9 1.99 -16.05 6.05
C ARG A 9 2.37 -15.22 4.84
N GLY A 10 3.41 -14.40 4.96
CA GLY A 10 3.96 -13.67 3.84
C GLY A 10 4.65 -14.60 2.83
N PRO A 11 5.05 -14.08 1.65
CA PRO A 11 5.88 -14.82 0.71
C PRO A 11 7.11 -15.41 1.39
N CYS A 12 7.55 -16.58 0.93
CA CYS A 12 8.63 -17.37 1.54
C CYS A 12 8.38 -17.82 2.99
N ASN A 13 7.11 -17.96 3.39
CA ASN A 13 6.71 -18.50 4.70
C ASN A 13 7.16 -17.64 5.89
N THR A 14 7.37 -16.33 5.68
CA THR A 14 7.80 -15.39 6.72
C THR A 14 6.63 -14.61 7.33
N ASP A 15 6.87 -13.94 8.45
CA ASP A 15 5.84 -13.21 9.18
C ASP A 15 5.29 -12.02 8.38
N LEU A 16 3.95 -11.85 8.37
CA LEU A 16 3.31 -10.71 7.71
C LEU A 16 3.79 -9.37 8.28
N ARG A 17 4.10 -9.32 9.58
CA ARG A 17 4.65 -8.13 10.23
C ARG A 17 5.95 -7.67 9.56
N SER A 18 6.86 -8.62 9.26
CA SER A 18 8.13 -8.33 8.59
C SER A 18 7.90 -7.78 7.18
N TRP A 19 6.94 -8.35 6.44
CA TRP A 19 6.56 -7.84 5.13
C TRP A 19 5.94 -6.45 5.19
N CYS A 20 5.04 -6.16 6.13
CA CYS A 20 4.48 -4.81 6.29
C CYS A 20 5.56 -3.76 6.58
N LEU A 21 6.58 -4.11 7.38
CA LEU A 21 7.75 -3.24 7.60
C LEU A 21 8.55 -3.05 6.31
N GLY A 22 8.85 -4.13 5.59
CA GLY A 22 9.57 -4.08 4.32
C GLY A 22 8.85 -3.24 3.26
N ILE A 23 7.53 -3.40 3.13
CA ILE A 23 6.67 -2.61 2.26
C ILE A 23 6.76 -1.12 2.63
N ALA A 24 6.61 -0.79 3.92
CA ALA A 24 6.68 0.59 4.38
C ALA A 24 8.02 1.26 4.01
N ILE A 25 9.14 0.56 4.25
CA ILE A 25 10.48 1.05 3.94
C ILE A 25 10.68 1.19 2.43
N TYR A 26 10.28 0.18 1.65
CA TYR A 26 10.40 0.18 0.19
C TYR A 26 9.71 1.39 -0.43
N TRP A 27 8.44 1.65 -0.05
CA TRP A 27 7.69 2.78 -0.60
C TRP A 27 8.27 4.13 -0.19
N LEU A 28 8.73 4.28 1.06
CA LEU A 28 9.39 5.51 1.50
C LEU A 28 10.64 5.81 0.68
N ILE A 29 11.50 4.80 0.48
CA ILE A 29 12.74 4.96 -0.28
C ILE A 29 12.43 5.24 -1.75
N SER A 30 11.57 4.43 -2.37
CA SER A 30 11.21 4.54 -3.79
C SER A 30 10.62 5.92 -4.12
N THR A 31 9.68 6.40 -3.31
CA THR A 31 9.02 7.69 -3.54
C THR A 31 9.96 8.87 -3.24
N THR A 32 10.87 8.74 -2.27
CA THR A 32 11.92 9.76 -2.04
C THR A 32 12.81 9.90 -3.28
N PHE A 33 13.27 8.80 -3.85
CA PHE A 33 14.06 8.84 -5.09
C PHE A 33 13.28 9.42 -6.26
N SER A 34 11.99 9.08 -6.40
CA SER A 34 11.14 9.61 -7.47
C SER A 34 11.03 11.14 -7.43
N VAL A 35 10.90 11.74 -6.25
CA VAL A 35 10.82 13.22 -6.12
C VAL A 35 12.16 13.89 -6.42
N ILE A 36 13.27 13.29 -5.99
CA ILE A 36 14.61 13.84 -6.20
C ILE A 36 14.98 13.81 -7.68
N PHE A 37 14.67 12.71 -8.40
CA PHE A 37 15.06 12.54 -9.80
C PHE A 37 14.08 13.12 -10.81
N ALA A 38 12.79 13.23 -10.46
CA ALA A 38 11.76 13.79 -11.33
C ALA A 38 10.88 14.81 -10.56
N PRO A 39 11.43 15.99 -10.22
CA PRO A 39 10.70 16.97 -9.42
C PRO A 39 9.57 17.58 -10.24
N ASN A 40 8.32 17.32 -9.82
CA ASN A 40 7.14 18.01 -10.31
C ASN A 40 6.05 18.06 -9.23
N VAL A 41 5.02 18.89 -9.44
CA VAL A 41 3.94 19.09 -8.46
C VAL A 41 3.19 17.78 -8.17
N LEU A 42 2.95 16.95 -9.19
CA LEU A 42 2.24 15.68 -9.05
C LEU A 42 3.00 14.70 -8.14
N ASN A 43 4.30 14.58 -8.34
CA ASN A 43 5.21 13.74 -7.55
C ASN A 43 5.34 14.27 -6.12
N PHE A 44 5.31 15.59 -5.91
CA PHE A 44 5.33 16.17 -4.57
C PHE A 44 4.04 15.89 -3.78
N VAL A 45 2.88 16.04 -4.41
CA VAL A 45 1.59 15.70 -3.78
C VAL A 45 1.51 14.21 -3.47
N GLY A 46 1.88 13.36 -4.44
CA GLY A 46 1.97 11.91 -4.24
C GLY A 46 2.92 11.54 -3.10
N PHE A 47 4.08 12.20 -3.01
CA PHE A 47 5.04 11.99 -1.93
C PHE A 47 4.45 12.26 -0.55
N ALA A 48 3.74 13.36 -0.35
CA ALA A 48 3.13 13.67 0.94
C ALA A 48 2.14 12.57 1.37
N ILE A 49 1.31 12.09 0.43
CA ILE A 49 0.33 11.02 0.70
C ILE A 49 1.05 9.71 1.04
N VAL A 50 2.05 9.32 0.24
CA VAL A 50 2.82 8.07 0.44
C VAL A 50 3.55 8.11 1.78
N VAL A 51 4.16 9.23 2.15
CA VAL A 51 4.86 9.38 3.44
C VAL A 51 3.90 9.18 4.61
N ILE A 52 2.75 9.85 4.60
CA ILE A 52 1.75 9.72 5.67
C ILE A 52 1.27 8.27 5.76
N ALA A 53 0.89 7.65 4.64
CA ALA A 53 0.40 6.28 4.60
C ALA A 53 1.44 5.28 5.15
N ASN A 54 2.70 5.41 4.76
CA ASN A 54 3.76 4.49 5.19
C ASN A 54 4.22 4.72 6.63
N ILE A 55 4.21 5.97 7.13
CA ILE A 55 4.42 6.24 8.56
C ILE A 55 3.29 5.59 9.39
N CYS A 56 2.03 5.73 8.95
CA CYS A 56 0.91 5.06 9.60
C CYS A 56 1.06 3.54 9.58
N LEU A 57 1.50 2.95 8.46
CA LEU A 57 1.77 1.52 8.37
C LEU A 57 2.90 1.09 9.32
N LEU A 58 3.99 1.85 9.40
CA LEU A 58 5.13 1.56 10.27
C LEU A 58 4.70 1.56 11.75
N ILE A 59 4.03 2.64 12.19
CA ILE A 59 3.54 2.77 13.56
C ILE A 59 2.48 1.71 13.86
N GLY A 60 1.53 1.49 12.95
CA GLY A 60 0.48 0.48 13.08
C GLY A 60 1.05 -0.93 13.22
N THR A 61 2.15 -1.22 12.51
CA THR A 61 2.85 -2.51 12.57
C THR A 61 3.67 -2.68 13.86
N LEU A 62 4.31 -1.61 14.35
CA LEU A 62 5.09 -1.65 15.59
C LEU A 62 4.22 -1.68 16.86
N ARG A 63 3.09 -0.96 16.84
CA ARG A 63 2.14 -0.85 17.96
C ARG A 63 0.97 -1.83 17.88
N GLU A 64 0.94 -2.66 16.84
CA GLU A 64 -0.13 -3.64 16.58
C GLU A 64 -1.53 -3.00 16.57
N LYS A 65 -1.65 -1.81 15.95
CA LYS A 65 -2.91 -1.06 15.86
C LYS A 65 -3.52 -1.18 14.47
N HIS A 66 -4.57 -1.99 14.34
CA HIS A 66 -5.24 -2.25 13.07
C HIS A 66 -5.77 -0.97 12.38
N ILE A 67 -6.24 0.03 13.14
CA ILE A 67 -6.73 1.30 12.58
C ILE A 67 -5.66 2.04 11.78
N LEU A 68 -4.41 2.05 12.27
CA LEU A 68 -3.29 2.71 11.60
C LEU A 68 -2.87 1.96 10.33
N VAL A 69 -2.94 0.62 10.35
CA VAL A 69 -2.70 -0.23 9.17
C VAL A 69 -3.78 -0.01 8.11
N PHE A 70 -5.03 0.25 8.52
CA PHE A 70 -6.14 0.52 7.62
C PHE A 70 -5.94 1.79 6.79
N VAL A 71 -5.27 2.82 7.32
CA VAL A 71 -4.95 4.05 6.57
C VAL A 71 -4.14 3.73 5.31
N TRP A 72 -3.23 2.76 5.37
CA TRP A 72 -2.45 2.34 4.21
C TRP A 72 -3.34 1.66 3.14
N LEU A 73 -4.39 0.94 3.55
CA LEU A 73 -5.36 0.37 2.61
C LEU A 73 -6.22 1.43 1.91
N ILE A 74 -6.53 2.53 2.60
CA ILE A 74 -7.20 3.69 1.98
C ILE A 74 -6.29 4.27 0.89
N PHE A 75 -4.99 4.44 1.18
CA PHE A 75 -4.01 4.86 0.18
C PHE A 75 -4.01 3.92 -1.05
N ALA A 76 -3.94 2.60 -0.84
CA ALA A 76 -3.98 1.65 -1.94
C ALA A 76 -5.27 1.74 -2.78
N ALA A 77 -6.42 2.03 -2.14
CA ALA A 77 -7.68 2.23 -2.85
C ALA A 77 -7.69 3.53 -3.68
N ILE A 78 -7.12 4.62 -3.15
CA ILE A 78 -6.96 5.88 -3.89
C ILE A 78 -6.09 5.64 -5.14
N GLU A 79 -4.98 4.91 -5.01
CA GLU A 79 -4.11 4.57 -6.14
C GLU A 79 -4.81 3.68 -7.18
N ALA A 80 -5.66 2.76 -6.73
CA ALA A 80 -6.45 1.95 -7.66
C ALA A 80 -7.47 2.77 -8.46
N ILE A 81 -8.08 3.78 -7.82
CA ILE A 81 -9.01 4.70 -8.48
C ILE A 81 -8.24 5.67 -9.39
N SER A 82 -7.03 6.09 -9.01
CA SER A 82 -6.20 7.00 -9.80
C SER A 82 -5.62 6.35 -11.06
N PHE A 83 -5.41 5.03 -11.04
CA PHE A 83 -4.81 4.26 -12.14
C PHE A 83 -5.43 4.52 -13.53
N PRO A 84 -6.75 4.43 -13.76
CA PRO A 84 -7.34 4.75 -15.06
C PRO A 84 -7.04 6.20 -15.51
N PHE A 85 -7.03 7.16 -14.58
CA PHE A 85 -6.66 8.55 -14.91
C PHE A 85 -5.20 8.67 -15.30
N ALA A 86 -4.30 7.91 -14.68
CA ALA A 86 -2.90 7.85 -15.09
C ALA A 86 -2.74 7.23 -16.49
N VAL A 87 -3.47 6.14 -16.79
CA VAL A 87 -3.45 5.50 -18.12
C VAL A 87 -3.93 6.47 -19.20
N PHE A 88 -5.09 7.12 -19.01
CA PHE A 88 -5.58 8.10 -19.97
C PHE A 88 -4.68 9.34 -20.04
N GLY A 89 -4.13 9.79 -18.92
CA GLY A 89 -3.16 10.87 -18.82
C GLY A 89 -1.93 10.62 -19.67
N VAL A 90 -1.41 9.40 -19.63
CA VAL A 90 -0.30 8.97 -20.48
C VAL A 90 -0.73 8.84 -21.94
N ILE A 91 -1.89 8.29 -22.27
CA ILE A 91 -2.30 8.13 -23.68
C ILE A 91 -2.52 9.49 -24.36
N PHE A 92 -3.28 10.37 -23.71
CA PHE A 92 -3.69 11.66 -24.26
C PHE A 92 -2.73 12.83 -23.92
N HIS A 93 -1.63 12.56 -23.21
CA HIS A 93 -0.63 13.56 -22.80
C HIS A 93 -1.23 14.76 -22.06
N TYR A 94 -2.08 14.50 -21.06
CA TYR A 94 -2.59 15.54 -20.16
C TYR A 94 -2.05 15.35 -18.75
N GLY A 95 -2.13 16.40 -17.92
CA GLY A 95 -1.94 16.29 -16.46
C GLY A 95 -0.52 15.98 -15.99
N GLY A 96 0.49 15.98 -16.86
CA GLY A 96 1.89 15.75 -16.47
C GLY A 96 2.25 14.29 -16.18
N TYR A 97 1.37 13.33 -16.53
CA TYR A 97 1.55 11.90 -16.20
C TYR A 97 2.72 11.25 -16.94
N ARG A 98 3.12 11.72 -18.14
CA ARG A 98 4.31 11.19 -18.82
C ARG A 98 5.57 11.67 -18.13
N GLU A 99 5.63 12.96 -17.88
CA GLU A 99 6.75 13.67 -17.24
C GLU A 99 7.01 13.14 -15.83
N ALA A 100 5.95 12.78 -15.10
CA ALA A 100 6.04 12.19 -13.77
C ALA A 100 6.80 10.85 -13.73
N THR A 101 6.81 10.11 -14.84
CA THR A 101 7.57 8.85 -14.95
C THR A 101 9.03 9.07 -15.37
N GLY A 102 9.40 10.28 -15.78
CA GLY A 102 10.72 10.57 -16.37
C GLY A 102 10.93 9.98 -17.77
N ILE A 103 9.88 9.44 -18.40
CA ILE A 103 9.92 8.78 -19.71
C ILE A 103 9.00 9.50 -20.70
N ASN A 104 9.55 9.97 -21.83
CA ASN A 104 8.78 10.66 -22.87
C ASN A 104 8.01 9.69 -23.79
N ASN A 105 8.34 8.40 -23.79
CA ASN A 105 7.66 7.38 -24.58
C ASN A 105 6.38 6.89 -23.88
N VAL A 106 5.25 6.93 -24.59
CA VAL A 106 3.93 6.45 -24.13
C VAL A 106 3.99 5.03 -23.59
N PHE A 107 4.63 4.11 -24.32
CA PHE A 107 4.71 2.71 -23.91
C PHE A 107 5.52 2.54 -22.63
N GLY A 108 6.63 3.26 -22.49
CA GLY A 108 7.47 3.22 -21.30
C GLY A 108 6.76 3.79 -20.07
N ALA A 109 6.10 4.94 -20.22
CA ALA A 109 5.32 5.56 -19.15
C ALA A 109 4.14 4.67 -18.70
N LEU A 110 3.40 4.06 -19.65
CA LEU A 110 2.31 3.11 -19.33
C LEU A 110 2.84 1.91 -18.55
N LEU A 111 3.97 1.35 -18.97
CA LEU A 111 4.58 0.20 -18.31
C LEU A 111 4.97 0.52 -16.86
N VAL A 112 5.48 1.72 -16.59
CA VAL A 112 5.77 2.18 -15.22
C VAL A 112 4.51 2.20 -14.35
N TYR A 113 3.40 2.75 -14.84
CA TYR A 113 2.14 2.77 -14.08
C TYR A 113 1.57 1.38 -13.86
N ILE A 114 1.64 0.48 -14.85
CA ILE A 114 1.17 -0.90 -14.72
C ILE A 114 1.97 -1.65 -13.65
N ILE A 115 3.30 -1.56 -13.68
CA ILE A 115 4.16 -2.22 -12.69
C ILE A 115 3.89 -1.64 -11.29
N THR A 116 3.81 -0.32 -11.17
CA THR A 116 3.49 0.36 -9.90
C THR A 116 2.15 -0.13 -9.35
N PHE A 117 1.11 -0.21 -10.19
CA PHE A 117 -0.20 -0.69 -9.79
C PHE A 117 -0.18 -2.15 -9.31
N LEU A 118 0.54 -3.03 -10.02
CA LEU A 118 0.70 -4.43 -9.61
C LEU A 118 1.42 -4.56 -8.26
N LEU A 119 2.46 -3.75 -8.03
CA LEU A 119 3.17 -3.71 -6.75
C LEU A 119 2.25 -3.22 -5.61
N ILE A 120 1.43 -2.20 -5.86
CA ILE A 120 0.45 -1.70 -4.88
C ILE A 120 -0.59 -2.77 -4.58
N ALA A 121 -1.16 -3.43 -5.60
CA ALA A 121 -2.15 -4.48 -5.43
C ALA A 121 -1.60 -5.67 -4.63
N PHE A 122 -0.36 -6.09 -4.94
CA PHE A 122 0.35 -7.12 -4.19
C PHE A 122 0.56 -6.72 -2.72
N SER A 123 1.08 -5.51 -2.49
CA SER A 123 1.32 -4.96 -1.15
C SER A 123 0.00 -4.87 -0.36
N ALA A 124 -1.08 -4.42 -1.00
CA ALA A 124 -2.41 -4.31 -0.39
C ALA A 124 -2.96 -5.65 0.08
N ARG A 125 -2.74 -6.73 -0.67
CA ARG A 125 -3.12 -8.08 -0.24
C ARG A 125 -2.45 -8.49 1.07
N ILE A 126 -1.14 -8.21 1.20
CA ILE A 126 -0.37 -8.54 2.41
C ILE A 126 -0.84 -7.66 3.57
N VAL A 127 -0.90 -6.34 3.37
CA VAL A 127 -1.32 -5.39 4.41
C VAL A 127 -2.75 -5.66 4.87
N TYR A 128 -3.65 -6.05 3.97
CA TYR A 128 -5.03 -6.43 4.31
C TYR A 128 -5.08 -7.68 5.17
N SER A 129 -4.29 -8.69 4.84
CA SER A 129 -4.19 -9.92 5.62
C SER A 129 -3.67 -9.62 7.03
N PHE A 130 -2.65 -8.77 7.15
CA PHE A 130 -2.13 -8.34 8.46
C PHE A 130 -3.14 -7.50 9.26
N TYR A 131 -3.88 -6.60 8.60
CA TYR A 131 -4.97 -5.85 9.20
C TYR A 131 -6.03 -6.78 9.81
N LEU A 132 -6.45 -7.80 9.08
CA LEU A 132 -7.43 -8.77 9.59
C LEU A 132 -6.88 -9.59 10.76
N GLN A 133 -5.61 -10.00 10.72
CA GLN A 133 -4.96 -10.67 11.85
C GLN A 133 -5.00 -9.80 13.11
N LEU A 134 -4.64 -8.52 13.00
CA LEU A 134 -4.70 -7.59 14.14
C LEU A 134 -6.14 -7.37 14.64
N LYS A 135 -7.09 -7.17 13.72
CA LYS A 135 -8.51 -6.97 14.06
C LYS A 135 -9.10 -8.17 14.81
N ASN A 136 -8.80 -9.39 14.35
CA ASN A 136 -9.29 -10.62 14.97
C ASN A 136 -8.62 -10.85 16.35
N ASN A 137 -7.34 -10.51 16.48
CA ASN A 137 -6.64 -10.59 17.77
C ASN A 137 -7.23 -9.61 18.80
N ASP A 138 -7.57 -8.39 18.40
CA ASP A 138 -8.22 -7.42 19.28
C ASP A 138 -9.63 -7.88 19.70
N ALA A 139 -10.42 -8.44 18.77
CA ALA A 139 -11.73 -9.00 19.08
C ALA A 139 -11.64 -10.19 20.07
N ASN A 140 -10.66 -11.08 19.90
CA ASN A 140 -10.44 -12.21 20.81
C ASN A 140 -9.96 -11.77 22.20
N LYS A 141 -9.22 -10.65 22.30
CA LYS A 141 -8.83 -10.05 23.60
C LYS A 141 -10.02 -9.42 24.34
N GLN A 142 -11.09 -9.04 23.63
CA GLN A 142 -12.29 -8.42 24.19
C GLN A 142 -13.42 -9.40 24.51
N ALA A 143 -13.33 -10.67 24.12
CA ALA A 143 -14.30 -11.68 24.53
C ALA A 143 -14.19 -11.92 26.06
N PRO A 144 -15.25 -11.69 26.85
CA PRO A 144 -15.21 -11.96 28.28
C PRO A 144 -14.99 -13.46 28.48
N ARG A 145 -13.96 -13.83 29.25
CA ARG A 145 -13.82 -15.19 29.77
C ARG A 145 -15.09 -15.51 30.56
N THR A 146 -15.99 -16.29 29.98
CA THR A 146 -17.03 -16.97 30.74
C THR A 146 -16.32 -17.94 31.67
N LEU A 147 -16.07 -17.50 32.90
CA LEU A 147 -15.71 -18.37 34.02
C LEU A 147 -16.90 -19.30 34.23
N ASN A 148 -16.88 -20.46 33.59
CA ASN A 148 -17.73 -21.58 34.01
C ASN A 148 -17.16 -22.06 35.35
N VAL A 149 -17.71 -21.49 36.44
CA VAL A 149 -17.67 -22.11 37.75
C VAL A 149 -18.82 -23.13 37.75
N VAL A 150 -18.48 -24.41 37.59
CA VAL A 150 -19.35 -25.54 37.92
C VAL A 150 -18.55 -26.50 38.75
#